data_AF-A0A944D837-F1
#
_entry.id   AF-A0A944D837-F1
#
_cell.length_a   1.000
_cell.length_b   1.000
_cell.length_c   1.000
_cell.angle_alpha   90.00
_cell.angle_beta   90.00
_cell.angle_gamma   90.00
#
_symmetry.space_group_name_H-M   'P 1'
#
loop_
_entity.id
_entity.type
_entity.pdbx_description
1 polymer ?
#
loop_
_entity_poly.entity_id
_entity_poly.type
_entity_poly.pdbx_seq_one_letter_code
_entity_poly.pdbx_strand_id
1 'polypeptide(L)'
;MMRTLSLFAVMLCGMAGLWLLMRGEFYLPNRFNLALATHFSGLSARLLAGALLCLCAAGISFMQRMARGMPAGADRAWHIRHFVLIALSIALFTAAFINAEVGLNPDYRAPARSAAQTH
;
A
#
# COMPACT_ATOMS: atom_id res chain seq x y z
N MET A 1 -7.55 18.56 -13.88
CA MET A 1 -8.12 17.32 -13.30
C MET A 1 -7.08 16.31 -12.83
N MET A 2 -5.96 16.08 -13.53
CA MET A 2 -4.94 15.08 -13.13
C MET A 2 -4.13 15.44 -11.86
N ARG A 3 -3.96 16.74 -11.56
CA ARG A 3 -3.16 17.22 -10.41
C ARG A 3 -3.83 16.94 -9.06
N THR A 4 -5.16 17.09 -8.97
CA THR A 4 -5.92 16.80 -7.74
C THR A 4 -5.96 15.31 -7.43
N LEU A 5 -6.12 14.47 -8.46
CA LEU A 5 -6.11 13.00 -8.31
C LEU A 5 -4.74 12.51 -7.82
N SER A 6 -3.65 13.06 -8.36
CA SER A 6 -2.29 12.74 -7.93
C SER A 6 -2.04 13.15 -6.47
N LEU A 7 -2.50 14.34 -6.06
CA LEU A 7 -2.41 14.81 -4.67
C LEU A 7 -3.18 13.89 -3.71
N PHE A 8 -4.37 13.47 -4.10
CA PHE A 8 -5.19 12.56 -3.32
C PHE A 8 -4.51 11.19 -3.15
N ALA A 9 -3.92 10.65 -4.22
CA ALA A 9 -3.16 9.40 -4.16
C ALA A 9 -1.95 9.50 -3.22
N VAL A 10 -1.19 10.60 -3.28
CA VAL A 10 -0.06 10.86 -2.37
C VAL A 10 -0.54 10.97 -0.92
N MET A 11 -1.62 11.69 -0.66
CA MET A 11 -2.18 11.83 0.68
C MET A 11 -2.67 10.48 1.23
N LEU A 12 -3.37 9.69 0.41
CA LEU A 12 -3.79 8.34 0.78
C LEU A 12 -2.60 7.43 1.07
N CYS A 13 -1.54 7.47 0.25
CA CYS A 13 -0.34 6.67 0.49
C CYS A 13 0.37 7.08 1.79
N GLY A 14 0.51 8.39 2.04
CA GLY A 14 1.11 8.91 3.27
C GLY A 14 0.30 8.53 4.51
N MET A 15 -1.02 8.71 4.46
CA MET A 15 -1.92 8.41 5.59
C MET A 15 -2.02 6.91 5.85
N ALA A 16 -2.17 6.10 4.80
CA ALA A 16 -2.19 4.64 4.92
C ALA A 16 -0.85 4.12 5.46
N GLY A 17 0.28 4.61 4.95
CA GLY A 17 1.61 4.22 5.43
C GLY A 17 1.83 4.57 6.90
N LEU A 18 1.47 5.78 7.32
CA LEU A 18 1.59 6.20 8.72
C LEU A 18 0.67 5.40 9.64
N TRP A 19 -0.57 5.15 9.21
CA TRP A 19 -1.52 4.35 9.98
C TRP A 19 -1.05 2.91 10.16
N LEU A 20 -0.49 2.30 9.12
CA LEU A 20 0.03 0.94 9.18
C LEU A 20 1.26 0.83 10.09
N LEU A 21 2.11 1.86 10.13
CA LEU A 21 3.22 1.96 11.08
C LEU A 21 2.75 2.02 12.54
N MET A 22 1.65 2.71 12.81
CA MET A 22 1.11 2.84 14.17
C MET A 22 0.38 1.58 14.64
N ARG A 23 -0.41 0.94 13.78
CA ARG A 23 -1.25 -0.20 14.17
C ARG A 23 -0.50 -1.55 14.11
N GLY A 24 0.45 -1.70 13.18
CA GLY A 24 1.33 -2.86 13.10
C GLY A 24 0.68 -4.17 12.62
N GLU A 25 -0.64 -4.21 12.43
CA GLU A 25 -1.39 -5.39 12.01
C GLU A 25 -2.50 -5.01 11.01
N PHE A 26 -2.62 -5.81 9.94
CA PHE A 26 -3.62 -5.62 8.91
C PHE A 26 -4.06 -6.98 8.32
N TYR A 27 -5.36 -7.16 8.16
CA TYR A 27 -5.94 -8.36 7.53
C TYR A 27 -6.56 -7.96 6.19
N LEU A 28 -6.05 -8.55 5.11
CA LEU A 28 -6.60 -8.36 3.77
C LEU A 28 -7.49 -9.56 3.42
N PRO A 29 -8.82 -9.42 3.34
CA PRO A 29 -9.71 -10.54 3.01
C PRO A 29 -9.45 -11.04 1.59
N ASN A 30 -9.36 -12.36 1.43
CA ASN A 30 -9.15 -12.95 0.12
C ASN A 30 -10.43 -12.84 -0.74
N ARG A 31 -10.25 -12.49 -2.01
CA ARG A 31 -11.35 -12.20 -2.96
C ARG A 31 -12.12 -13.46 -3.34
N PHE A 32 -11.41 -14.59 -3.39
CA PHE A 32 -11.95 -15.87 -3.83
C PHE A 32 -12.51 -16.72 -2.68
N ASN A 33 -12.09 -16.46 -1.44
CA ASN A 33 -12.58 -17.16 -0.26
C ASN A 33 -12.55 -16.23 0.96
N LEU A 34 -13.72 -15.71 1.36
CA LEU A 34 -13.84 -14.76 2.46
C LEU A 34 -13.47 -15.34 3.84
N ALA A 35 -13.37 -16.67 3.96
CA ALA A 35 -12.90 -17.34 5.17
C ALA A 35 -11.38 -17.21 5.40
N LEU A 36 -10.64 -16.86 4.35
CA LEU A 36 -9.20 -16.68 4.38
C LEU A 36 -8.86 -15.19 4.30
N ALA A 37 -7.90 -14.74 5.11
CA ALA A 37 -7.33 -13.42 5.04
C ALA A 37 -5.81 -13.51 4.98
N THR A 38 -5.20 -12.66 4.17
CA THR A 38 -3.77 -12.43 4.21
C THR A 38 -3.48 -11.54 5.41
N HIS A 39 -2.86 -12.10 6.43
CA HIS A 39 -2.44 -11.43 7.64
C HIS A 39 -1.06 -10.81 7.45
N PHE A 40 -1.01 -9.49 7.54
CA PHE A 40 0.21 -8.71 7.58
C PHE A 40 0.51 -8.36 9.03
N SER A 41 1.35 -9.15 9.69
CA SER A 41 1.79 -8.93 11.07
C SER A 41 3.19 -8.32 11.14
N GLY A 42 3.41 -7.42 12.10
CA GLY A 42 4.72 -6.94 12.52
C GLY A 42 5.61 -6.43 11.37
N LEU A 43 6.55 -7.26 10.93
CA LEU A 43 7.51 -6.92 9.87
C LEU A 43 6.84 -6.72 8.51
N SER A 44 5.91 -7.58 8.11
CA SER A 44 5.22 -7.48 6.81
C SER A 44 4.37 -6.21 6.70
N ALA A 45 3.70 -5.83 7.80
CA ALA A 45 3.00 -4.55 7.92
C ALA A 45 3.97 -3.37 7.81
N ARG A 46 5.13 -3.40 8.49
CA ARG A 46 6.15 -2.34 8.40
C ARG A 46 6.75 -2.22 6.99
N LEU A 47 6.95 -3.33 6.29
CA LEU A 47 7.43 -3.33 4.91
C LEU A 47 6.39 -2.68 3.98
N LEU A 48 5.11 -3.01 4.14
CA LEU A 48 4.02 -2.40 3.38
C LEU A 48 3.91 -0.89 3.68
N ALA A 49 4.03 -0.50 4.94
CA ALA A 49 4.06 0.90 5.36
C ALA A 49 5.22 1.66 4.72
N GLY A 50 6.42 1.06 4.73
CA GLY A 50 7.60 1.60 4.07
C GLY A 50 7.40 1.79 2.57
N ALA A 51 6.76 0.82 1.90
CA ALA A 51 6.44 0.92 0.47
C ALA A 51 5.54 2.12 0.16
N LEU A 52 4.47 2.29 0.96
CA LEU A 52 3.53 3.39 0.83
C LEU A 52 4.17 4.76 1.07
N LEU A 53 5.06 4.86 2.07
CA LEU A 53 5.79 6.10 2.36
C LEU A 53 6.80 6.43 1.26
N CYS A 54 7.48 5.43 0.69
CA CYS A 54 8.39 5.64 -0.44
C CYS A 54 7.64 6.12 -1.69
N LEU A 55 6.45 5.55 -1.95
CA LEU A 55 5.60 5.99 -3.04
C LEU A 55 5.08 7.42 -2.83
N CYS A 56 4.71 7.76 -1.59
CA CYS A 56 4.35 9.13 -1.21
C CYS A 56 5.51 10.11 -1.45
N ALA A 57 6.72 9.77 -0.99
CA ALA A 57 7.92 10.58 -1.20
C ALA A 57 8.26 10.76 -2.69
N ALA A 58 8.10 9.71 -3.50
CA ALA A 58 8.27 9.78 -4.95
C ALA A 58 7.25 10.74 -5.58
N GLY A 59 5.96 10.64 -5.21
CA GLY A 59 4.90 11.51 -5.69
C GLY A 59 5.11 12.98 -5.31
N ILE A 60 5.53 13.27 -4.08
CA ILE A 60 5.89 14.63 -3.63
C ILE A 60 7.07 15.17 -4.45
N SER A 61 8.11 14.36 -4.64
CA SER A 61 9.30 14.76 -5.42
C SER A 61 8.94 15.11 -6.86
N PHE A 62 8.01 14.36 -7.47
CA PHE A 62 7.49 14.63 -8.81
C PHE A 62 6.69 15.93 -8.87
N MET A 63 5.77 16.15 -7.93
CA MET A 63 4.96 17.38 -7.87
C MET A 63 5.80 18.63 -7.63
N GLN A 64 6.80 18.55 -6.73
CA GLN A 64 7.73 19.65 -6.49
C GLN A 64 8.51 20.00 -7.75
N ARG A 65 8.92 19.00 -8.55
CA ARG A 65 9.63 19.24 -9.80
C ARG A 65 8.73 19.85 -10.87
N MET A 66 7.48 19.41 -10.99
CA MET A 66 6.49 20.07 -11.85
C MET A 66 6.22 21.51 -11.42
N ALA A 67 6.12 21.78 -10.11
CA ALA A 67 5.84 23.11 -9.59
C ALA A 67 6.98 24.11 -9.82
N ARG A 68 8.24 23.65 -9.84
CA ARG A 68 9.41 24.49 -10.11
C ARG A 68 9.61 24.83 -11.60
N GLY A 69 8.78 24.28 -12.49
CA GLY A 69 9.02 24.26 -13.92
C GLY A 69 10.16 23.29 -14.24
N MET A 70 9.97 22.37 -15.18
CA MET A 70 11.02 21.41 -15.53
C MET A 70 12.13 22.17 -16.28
N PRO A 71 13.32 22.41 -15.69
CA PRO A 71 14.41 23.00 -16.47
C PRO A 71 14.79 22.00 -17.57
N ALA A 72 14.97 22.48 -18.79
CA ALA A 72 15.29 21.67 -19.98
C ALA A 72 16.68 20.97 -19.93
N GLY A 73 17.33 20.94 -18.77
CA GLY A 73 18.54 20.17 -18.48
C GLY A 73 18.22 19.04 -17.52
N ALA A 74 18.29 17.79 -18.01
CA ALA A 74 18.03 16.58 -17.25
C ALA A 74 19.01 16.46 -16.08
N ASP A 75 18.51 16.74 -14.87
CA ASP A 75 19.22 16.45 -13.63
C ASP A 75 19.22 14.93 -13.43
N ARG A 76 20.27 14.28 -13.94
CA ARG A 76 20.46 12.81 -13.88
C ARG A 76 20.35 12.29 -12.45
N ALA A 77 20.80 13.07 -11.47
CA ALA A 77 20.71 12.70 -10.06
C ALA A 77 19.26 12.63 -9.58
N TRP A 78 18.38 13.51 -10.05
CA TRP A 78 16.95 13.45 -9.73
C TRP A 78 16.28 12.23 -10.36
N HIS A 79 16.57 11.92 -11.63
CA HIS A 79 16.05 10.71 -12.29
C HIS A 79 16.45 9.43 -11.53
N ILE A 80 17.72 9.33 -11.15
CA ILE A 80 18.21 8.17 -10.39
C ILE A 80 17.52 8.08 -9.03
N ARG A 81 17.45 9.18 -8.26
CA ARG A 81 16.77 9.19 -6.95
C ARG A 81 15.29 8.79 -7.07
N HIS A 82 14.59 9.31 -8.07
CA HIS A 82 13.20 9.00 -8.31
C HIS A 82 13.00 7.54 -8.71
N PHE A 83 13.86 7.03 -9.60
CA PHE A 83 13.87 5.61 -9.98
C PHE A 83 14.14 4.70 -8.77
N VAL A 84 15.11 5.04 -7.94
CA VAL A 84 15.45 4.27 -6.73
C VAL A 84 14.26 4.25 -5.76
N LEU A 85 13.57 5.37 -5.55
CA LEU A 85 12.38 5.40 -4.69
C LEU A 85 11.26 4.48 -5.21
N ILE A 86 11.01 4.49 -6.53
CA ILE A 86 10.01 3.62 -7.15
C ILE A 86 10.43 2.15 -7.03
N ALA A 87 11.67 1.82 -7.40
CA ALA A 87 12.19 0.46 -7.31
C ALA A 87 12.15 -0.08 -5.87
N LEU A 88 12.51 0.76 -4.90
CA LEU A 88 12.46 0.43 -3.47
C LEU A 88 11.02 0.23 -3.00
N SER A 89 10.05 1.04 -3.47
CA SER A 89 8.64 0.84 -3.16
C SER A 89 8.11 -0.51 -3.68
N ILE A 90 8.51 -0.89 -4.89
CA ILE A 90 8.14 -2.18 -5.50
C ILE A 90 8.77 -3.32 -4.71
N ALA A 91 10.07 -3.23 -4.38
CA ALA A 91 10.76 -4.26 -3.62
C ALA A 91 10.14 -4.47 -2.23
N LEU A 92 9.82 -3.38 -1.52
CA LEU A 92 9.15 -3.43 -0.22
C LEU A 92 7.74 -4.02 -0.31
N PHE A 93 6.99 -3.66 -1.35
CA PHE A 93 5.65 -4.21 -1.58
C PHE A 93 5.72 -5.73 -1.81
N THR A 94 6.60 -6.18 -2.70
CA THR A 94 6.81 -7.60 -2.97
C THR A 94 7.26 -8.35 -1.71
N ALA A 95 8.22 -7.80 -0.96
CA ALA A 95 8.69 -8.40 0.29
C ALA A 95 7.57 -8.49 1.33
N ALA A 96 6.71 -7.47 1.43
CA ALA A 96 5.55 -7.51 2.33
C ALA A 96 4.61 -8.67 2.00
N PHE A 97 4.31 -8.91 0.72
CA PHE A 97 3.43 -10.00 0.29
C PHE A 97 4.07 -11.38 0.46
N ILE A 98 5.38 -11.51 0.25
CA ILE A 98 6.11 -12.78 0.49
C ILE A 98 6.09 -13.14 1.98
N ASN A 99 6.18 -12.15 2.87
CA ASN A 99 6.16 -12.35 4.33
C ASN A 99 4.76 -12.36 4.93
N ALA A 100 3.71 -12.19 4.13
CA ALA A 100 2.35 -12.16 4.63
C ALA A 100 1.82 -13.59 4.77
N GLU A 101 1.28 -13.91 5.94
CA GLU A 101 0.76 -15.25 6.22
C GLU A 101 -0.71 -15.34 5.81
N VAL A 102 -1.11 -16.42 5.15
CA VAL A 102 -2.53 -16.65 4.85
C VAL A 102 -3.15 -17.39 6.04
N GLY A 103 -4.01 -16.69 6.78
CA GLY A 103 -4.67 -17.21 7.98
C GLY A 103 -6.19 -17.25 7.85
N LEU A 104 -6.85 -17.79 8.87
CA LEU A 104 -8.30 -17.65 9.00
C LEU A 104 -8.66 -16.19 9.26
N ASN A 105 -9.67 -15.70 8.57
CA ASN A 105 -10.16 -14.34 8.75
C ASN A 105 -10.93 -14.23 10.07
N PRO A 106 -10.49 -13.43 11.05
CA PRO A 106 -11.18 -13.29 12.35
C PRO A 106 -12.57 -12.66 12.21
N ASP A 107 -12.78 -11.85 11.15
CA ASP A 107 -14.05 -11.18 10.87
C ASP A 107 -15.00 -12.05 10.03
N TYR A 108 -14.60 -13.26 9.64
CA TYR A 108 -15.46 -14.17 8.90
C TYR A 108 -16.56 -14.74 9.80
N ARG A 109 -17.75 -14.15 9.69
CA ARG A 109 -18.98 -14.82 10.11
C ARG A 109 -19.43 -15.73 8.98
N ALA A 110 -19.43 -17.04 9.25
CA ALA A 110 -20.06 -17.99 8.34
C ALA A 110 -21.49 -17.52 8.05
N PRO A 111 -21.93 -17.48 6.78
CA PRO A 111 -23.33 -17.18 6.48
C PRO A 111 -24.16 -18.18 7.27
N ALA A 112 -25.07 -17.67 8.10
CA ALA A 112 -26.02 -18.51 8.81
C ALA A 112 -26.68 -19.37 7.74
N ARG A 113 -26.36 -20.68 7.71
CA ARG A 113 -27.14 -21.62 6.92
C ARG A 113 -28.57 -21.33 7.30
N SER A 114 -29.39 -20.93 6.32
CA SER A 114 -30.82 -20.84 6.48
C SER A 114 -31.27 -22.20 7.02
N ALA A 115 -31.40 -22.29 8.34
CA ALA A 115 -32.06 -23.35 9.07
C ALA A 115 -33.57 -23.16 8.85
N ALA A 116 -33.95 -23.21 7.59
CA ALA A 116 -35.31 -23.24 7.08
C ALA A 116 -35.33 -24.24 5.93
N GLN A 117 -34.76 -25.41 6.20
CA GLN A 117 -34.99 -26.65 5.46
C GLN A 117 -35.67 -27.62 6.44
N THR A 118 -36.85 -27.23 6.89
CA THR A 118 -37.87 -27.97 7.66
C THR A 118 -39.14 -27.13 7.44
N HIS A 119 -40.21 -27.55 6.81
CA HIS A 119 -40.81 -28.87 6.67
C HIS A 119 -41.87 -28.81 5.56
#